data_AF-A0A497GFT7-F1
#
_entry.id   AF-A0A497GFT7-F1
#
_cell.length_a   1.000
_cell.length_b   1.000
_cell.length_c   1.000
_cell.angle_alpha   90.00
_cell.angle_beta   90.00
_cell.angle_gamma   90.00
#
_symmetry.space_group_name_H-M   'P 1'
#
loop_
_entity.id
_entity.type
_entity.pdbx_description
1 polymer ?
#
loop_
_entity_poly.entity_id
_entity_poly.type
_entity_poly.pdbx_seq_one_letter_code
_entity_poly.pdbx_strand_id
1 'polypeptide(L)'
;MKKAKRGNKEDKKALLKKAYDLGYEVGYYGHMEDISWIKEERETILEKALEIGMDLEEVTRAYQLGKKRGAFDRRQKIQQALSAESLLERLRREYGESYNIADMFSTVLGSREPTNLRPPSLLRPVTALLRPAMIFMGLMTIKKRKKRR
;
A
#
# COMPACT_ATOMS: atom_id res chain seq x y z
N MET A 1 -26.47 48.20 -30.35
CA MET A 1 -25.19 47.47 -30.59
C MET A 1 -24.57 46.79 -29.35
N LYS A 2 -24.94 47.10 -28.10
CA LYS A 2 -24.32 46.47 -26.90
C LYS A 2 -24.65 44.98 -26.67
N LYS A 3 -25.75 44.45 -27.21
CA LYS A 3 -26.19 43.05 -26.96
C LYS A 3 -25.35 42.02 -27.73
N ALA A 4 -25.04 42.24 -29.00
CA ALA A 4 -24.24 41.31 -29.81
C ALA A 4 -22.80 41.13 -29.28
N LYS A 5 -22.20 42.20 -28.73
CA LYS A 5 -20.85 42.14 -28.13
C LYS A 5 -20.81 41.40 -26.79
N ARG A 6 -21.94 41.31 -26.09
CA ARG A 6 -22.07 40.57 -24.81
C ARG A 6 -22.21 39.06 -25.03
N GLY A 7 -23.01 38.63 -26.01
CA GLY A 7 -23.17 37.21 -26.36
C GLY A 7 -21.83 36.55 -26.69
N ASN A 8 -21.06 37.15 -27.59
CA ASN A 8 -19.74 36.64 -27.97
C ASN A 8 -18.79 36.52 -26.74
N LYS A 9 -18.81 37.45 -25.78
CA LYS A 9 -17.97 37.36 -24.57
C LYS A 9 -18.38 36.21 -23.63
N GLU A 10 -19.67 35.94 -23.50
CA GLU A 10 -20.18 34.84 -22.67
C GLU A 10 -19.85 33.48 -23.30
N ASP A 11 -19.98 33.37 -24.62
CA ASP A 11 -19.66 32.16 -25.37
C ASP A 11 -18.17 31.80 -25.25
N LYS A 12 -17.29 32.81 -25.39
CA LYS A 12 -15.84 32.65 -25.17
C LYS A 12 -15.51 32.12 -23.78
N LYS A 13 -16.13 32.71 -22.74
CA LYS A 13 -15.90 32.30 -21.35
C LYS A 13 -16.41 30.87 -21.09
N ALA A 14 -17.56 30.51 -21.64
CA ALA A 14 -18.12 29.18 -21.52
C ALA A 14 -17.20 28.13 -22.17
N LEU A 15 -16.62 28.44 -23.32
CA LEU A 15 -15.70 27.54 -24.01
C LEU A 15 -14.39 27.34 -23.23
N LEU A 16 -13.79 28.42 -22.73
CA LEU A 16 -12.59 28.34 -21.89
C LEU A 16 -12.84 27.53 -20.62
N LYS A 17 -14.03 27.68 -20.02
CA LYS A 17 -14.44 26.89 -18.87
C LYS A 17 -14.52 25.40 -19.22
N LYS A 18 -15.16 25.04 -20.34
CA LYS A 18 -15.24 23.65 -20.80
C LYS A 18 -13.86 23.04 -21.04
N ALA A 19 -12.96 23.78 -21.69
CA ALA A 19 -11.58 23.34 -21.91
C ALA A 19 -10.85 23.09 -20.58
N TYR A 20 -11.00 23.99 -19.62
CA TYR A 20 -10.44 23.85 -18.29
C TYR A 20 -11.01 22.65 -17.53
N ASP A 21 -12.33 22.48 -17.54
CA ASP A 21 -13.03 21.39 -16.84
C ASP A 21 -12.61 20.02 -17.41
N LEU A 22 -12.58 19.88 -18.75
CA LEU A 22 -12.06 18.67 -19.42
C LEU A 22 -10.60 18.39 -19.00
N GLY A 23 -9.75 19.40 -19.05
CA GLY A 23 -8.36 19.28 -18.62
C GLY A 23 -8.26 18.81 -17.16
N TYR A 24 -9.05 19.41 -16.27
CA TYR A 24 -9.10 19.07 -14.85
C TYR A 24 -9.44 17.61 -14.63
N GLU A 25 -10.48 17.09 -15.29
CA GLU A 25 -10.87 15.68 -15.19
C GLU A 25 -9.77 14.74 -15.67
N VAL A 26 -9.18 15.03 -16.83
CA VAL A 26 -8.06 14.24 -17.37
C VAL A 26 -6.89 14.20 -16.38
N GLY A 27 -6.53 15.35 -15.79
CA GLY A 27 -5.45 15.44 -14.81
C GLY A 27 -5.78 14.76 -13.47
N TYR A 28 -7.01 14.91 -13.00
CA TYR A 28 -7.45 14.39 -11.70
C TYR A 28 -7.62 12.86 -11.71
N TYR A 29 -8.21 12.31 -12.77
CA TYR A 29 -8.36 10.86 -12.91
C TYR A 29 -7.13 10.18 -13.54
N GLY A 30 -6.27 10.94 -14.22
CA GLY A 30 -5.05 10.43 -14.86
C GLY A 30 -5.36 9.60 -16.10
N HIS A 31 -6.35 10.02 -16.88
CA HIS A 31 -6.67 9.40 -18.16
C HIS A 31 -5.54 9.60 -19.18
N MET A 32 -5.34 8.62 -20.07
CA MET A 32 -4.50 8.82 -21.24
C MET A 32 -5.21 9.73 -22.23
N GLU A 33 -4.50 10.69 -22.81
CA GLU A 33 -5.11 11.67 -23.73
C GLU A 33 -5.63 11.04 -25.03
N ASP A 34 -5.07 9.88 -25.40
CA ASP A 34 -5.42 9.16 -26.63
C ASP A 34 -6.70 8.31 -26.51
N ILE A 35 -7.40 8.37 -25.37
CA ILE A 35 -8.70 7.72 -25.24
C ILE A 35 -9.71 8.48 -26.11
N SER A 36 -10.41 7.76 -26.99
CA SER A 36 -11.24 8.33 -28.07
C SER A 36 -12.15 9.47 -27.62
N TRP A 37 -12.89 9.32 -26.51
CA TRP A 37 -13.83 10.36 -26.06
C TRP A 37 -13.16 11.67 -25.63
N ILE A 38 -11.94 11.63 -25.08
CA ILE A 38 -11.19 12.84 -24.68
C ILE A 38 -10.72 13.58 -25.92
N LYS A 39 -10.22 12.83 -26.89
CA LYS A 39 -9.77 13.39 -28.17
C LYS A 39 -10.95 14.03 -28.92
N GLU A 40 -12.07 13.32 -29.02
CA GLU A 40 -13.30 13.81 -29.65
C GLU A 40 -13.79 15.09 -28.96
N GLU A 41 -13.94 15.08 -27.62
CA GLU A 41 -14.41 16.26 -26.89
C GLU A 41 -13.46 17.45 -27.07
N ARG A 42 -12.14 17.21 -27.01
CA ARG A 42 -11.13 18.25 -27.23
C ARG A 42 -11.19 18.82 -28.65
N GLU A 43 -11.38 17.98 -29.66
CA GLU A 43 -11.58 18.43 -31.05
C GLU A 43 -12.83 19.31 -31.16
N THR A 44 -13.97 18.91 -30.57
CA THR A 44 -15.18 19.74 -30.61
C THR A 44 -15.01 21.10 -29.93
N ILE A 45 -14.19 21.18 -28.88
CA ILE A 45 -13.90 22.44 -28.19
C ILE A 45 -13.05 23.35 -29.09
N LEU A 46 -12.07 22.80 -29.81
CA LEU A 46 -11.23 23.56 -30.74
C LEU A 46 -12.00 24.03 -31.97
N GLU A 47 -12.89 23.20 -32.52
CA GLU A 47 -13.78 23.58 -33.62
C GLU A 47 -14.68 24.75 -33.23
N LYS A 48 -15.33 24.68 -32.07
CA LYS A 48 -16.14 25.79 -31.54
C LYS A 48 -15.31 27.06 -31.28
N ALA A 49 -14.03 26.91 -30.93
CA ALA A 49 -13.13 28.04 -30.75
C ALA A 49 -12.87 28.75 -32.10
N LEU A 50 -12.68 27.99 -33.17
CA LEU A 50 -12.53 28.50 -34.53
C LEU A 50 -13.79 29.23 -35.01
N GLU A 51 -14.97 28.64 -34.78
CA GLU A 51 -16.25 29.24 -35.16
C GLU A 51 -16.47 30.63 -34.52
N ILE A 52 -16.02 30.82 -33.29
CA ILE A 52 -16.18 32.06 -32.52
C ILE A 52 -15.01 33.04 -32.77
N GLY A 53 -13.98 32.63 -33.53
CA GLY A 53 -12.78 33.41 -33.77
C GLY A 53 -11.98 33.66 -32.49
N MET A 54 -11.85 32.65 -31.64
CA MET A 54 -10.93 32.67 -30.51
C MET A 54 -9.53 32.18 -30.91
N ASP A 55 -8.53 32.62 -30.16
CA ASP A 55 -7.20 32.07 -30.27
C ASP A 55 -7.17 30.64 -29.69
N LEU A 56 -6.70 29.69 -30.49
CA LEU A 56 -6.56 28.29 -30.11
C LEU A 56 -5.56 28.12 -28.96
N GLU A 57 -4.57 29.01 -28.87
CA GLU A 57 -3.61 28.98 -27.77
C GLU A 57 -4.28 29.23 -26.42
N GLU A 58 -5.24 30.14 -26.33
CA GLU A 58 -5.95 30.44 -25.08
C GLU A 58 -6.73 29.22 -24.57
N VAL A 59 -7.41 28.52 -25.48
CA VAL A 59 -8.15 27.30 -25.18
C VAL A 59 -7.20 26.18 -24.73
N THR A 60 -6.09 26.02 -25.44
CA THR A 60 -5.08 25.01 -25.12
C THR A 60 -4.44 25.29 -23.76
N ARG A 61 -4.17 26.56 -23.43
CA ARG A 61 -3.66 26.96 -22.11
C ARG A 61 -4.68 26.70 -21.00
N ALA A 62 -5.97 26.97 -21.24
CA ALA A 62 -7.03 26.67 -20.28
C ALA A 62 -7.10 25.16 -19.97
N TYR A 63 -7.06 24.32 -21.00
CA TYR A 63 -7.00 22.86 -20.86
C TYR A 63 -5.77 22.41 -20.06
N GLN A 64 -4.58 22.89 -20.42
CA GLN A 64 -3.34 22.52 -19.72
C GLN A 64 -3.34 22.99 -18.26
N LEU A 65 -3.91 24.16 -17.97
CA LEU A 65 -4.05 24.68 -16.61
C LEU A 65 -4.98 23.77 -15.79
N GLY A 66 -6.13 23.41 -16.36
CA GLY A 66 -7.06 22.44 -15.78
C GLY A 66 -6.34 21.13 -15.45
N LYS A 67 -5.62 20.55 -16.42
CA LYS A 67 -4.87 19.30 -16.25
C LYS A 67 -3.84 19.36 -15.13
N LYS A 68 -3.05 20.43 -15.07
CA LYS A 68 -2.08 20.64 -13.98
C LYS A 68 -2.78 20.73 -12.63
N ARG A 69 -3.91 21.44 -12.56
CA ARG A 69 -4.68 21.61 -11.33
C ARG A 69 -5.31 20.32 -10.86
N GLY A 70 -5.98 19.58 -11.75
CA GLY A 70 -6.55 18.27 -11.43
C GLY A 70 -5.52 17.28 -10.92
N ALA A 71 -4.34 17.22 -11.57
CA ALA A 71 -3.24 16.38 -11.12
C ALA A 71 -2.70 16.80 -9.73
N PHE A 72 -2.64 18.10 -9.45
CA PHE A 72 -2.25 18.62 -8.14
C PHE A 72 -3.28 18.27 -7.05
N ASP A 73 -4.56 18.48 -7.30
CA ASP A 73 -5.63 18.20 -6.34
C ASP A 73 -5.74 16.69 -6.07
N ARG A 74 -5.53 15.84 -7.10
CA ARG A 74 -5.39 14.38 -6.91
C ARG A 74 -4.23 14.05 -5.97
N ARG A 75 -3.05 14.64 -6.18
CA ARG A 75 -1.88 14.42 -5.30
C ARG A 75 -2.16 14.86 -3.87
N GLN A 76 -2.76 16.04 -3.68
CA GLN A 76 -3.13 16.51 -2.35
C GLN A 76 -4.13 15.57 -1.67
N LYS A 77 -5.16 15.12 -2.39
CA LYS A 77 -6.14 14.17 -1.85
C LYS A 77 -5.50 12.85 -1.43
N ILE A 78 -4.57 12.33 -2.23
CA ILE A 78 -3.81 11.12 -1.88
C ILE A 78 -2.94 11.37 -0.65
N GLN A 79 -2.23 12.50 -0.59
CA GLN A 79 -1.39 12.86 0.56
C GLN A 79 -2.20 13.00 1.85
N GLN A 80 -3.39 13.64 1.78
CA GLN A 80 -4.31 13.74 2.90
C GLN A 80 -4.80 12.36 3.36
N ALA A 81 -5.15 11.48 2.42
CA ALA A 81 -5.58 10.12 2.73
C ALA A 81 -4.47 9.23 3.31
N LEU A 82 -3.20 9.56 3.05
CA LEU A 82 -2.02 8.88 3.58
C LEU A 82 -1.44 9.55 4.84
N SER A 83 -1.99 10.69 5.27
CA SER A 83 -1.50 11.39 6.46
C SER A 83 -1.68 10.54 7.72
N ALA A 84 -0.78 10.70 8.70
CA ALA A 84 -0.82 9.92 9.94
C ALA A 84 -2.15 10.09 10.69
N GLU A 85 -2.77 11.27 10.61
CA GLU A 85 -4.09 11.54 11.19
C GLU A 85 -5.20 10.71 10.51
N SER A 86 -5.22 10.61 9.18
CA SER A 86 -6.21 9.78 8.48
C SER A 86 -5.98 8.29 8.70
N LEU A 87 -4.73 7.86 8.90
CA LEU A 87 -4.39 6.47 9.22
C LEU A 87 -4.77 6.13 10.66
N LEU A 88 -4.46 7.00 11.63
CA LEU A 88 -4.89 6.85 13.03
C LEU A 88 -6.42 6.85 13.15
N GLU A 89 -7.12 7.71 12.43
CA GLU A 89 -8.58 7.77 12.44
C GLU A 89 -9.19 6.49 11.84
N ARG A 90 -8.58 5.94 10.78
CA ARG A 90 -8.93 4.62 10.22
C ARG A 90 -8.70 3.51 11.22
N LEU A 91 -7.53 3.46 11.84
CA LEU A 91 -7.19 2.46 12.88
C LEU A 91 -8.12 2.58 14.08
N ARG A 92 -8.44 3.80 14.54
CA ARG A 92 -9.43 4.03 15.60
C ARG A 92 -10.82 3.57 15.20
N ARG A 93 -11.25 3.75 13.96
CA ARG A 93 -12.57 3.27 13.51
C ARG A 93 -12.61 1.75 13.36
N GLU A 94 -11.52 1.13 12.91
CA GLU A 94 -11.41 -0.31 12.68
C GLU A 94 -11.21 -1.11 13.99
N TYR A 95 -10.45 -0.56 14.93
CA TYR A 95 -10.08 -1.21 16.19
C TYR A 95 -10.72 -0.59 17.44
N GLY A 96 -11.40 0.56 17.32
CA GLY A 96 -11.94 1.33 18.45
C GLY A 96 -13.12 0.70 19.20
N GLU A 97 -13.65 -0.42 18.71
CA GLU A 97 -14.67 -1.19 19.45
C GLU A 97 -14.12 -2.37 20.26
N SER A 98 -12.82 -2.71 20.19
CA SER A 98 -12.36 -3.97 20.83
C SER A 98 -11.11 -3.93 21.70
N TYR A 99 -10.34 -2.85 21.77
CA TYR A 99 -9.22 -2.81 22.74
C TYR A 99 -9.09 -1.44 23.40
N ASN A 100 -9.46 -1.38 24.67
CA ASN A 100 -8.88 -0.41 25.58
C ASN A 100 -7.37 -0.63 25.51
N ILE A 101 -6.63 0.35 24.99
CA ILE A 101 -5.15 0.29 24.95
C ILE A 101 -4.59 0.02 26.36
N ALA A 102 -5.29 0.51 27.39
CA ALA A 102 -5.03 0.19 28.79
C ALA A 102 -5.12 -1.31 29.14
N ASP A 103 -6.05 -2.07 28.53
CA ASP A 103 -6.17 -3.52 28.73
C ASP A 103 -5.07 -4.31 28.00
N MET A 104 -4.60 -3.80 26.86
CA MET A 104 -3.46 -4.39 26.14
C MET A 104 -2.14 -4.19 26.91
N PHE A 105 -1.96 -3.04 27.55
CA PHE A 105 -0.78 -2.79 28.40
C PHE A 105 -0.89 -3.48 29.76
N SER A 106 -2.08 -3.60 30.34
CA SER A 106 -2.28 -4.31 31.61
C SER A 106 -2.04 -5.83 31.47
N THR A 107 -2.42 -6.42 30.33
CA THR A 107 -2.12 -7.83 30.03
C THR A 107 -0.63 -8.09 29.79
N VAL A 108 0.08 -7.16 29.12
CA VAL A 108 1.53 -7.27 28.89
C VAL A 108 2.33 -7.06 30.19
N LEU A 109 1.91 -6.14 31.07
CA LEU A 109 2.59 -5.88 32.34
C LEU A 109 2.20 -6.89 33.46
N GLY A 110 1.04 -7.53 33.36
CA GLY A 110 0.57 -8.56 34.30
C GLY A 110 1.07 -9.97 33.99
N SER A 111 1.70 -10.17 32.82
CA SER A 111 2.26 -11.46 32.40
C SER A 111 3.68 -11.62 32.93
N ARG A 112 3.75 -12.04 34.20
CA ARG A 112 4.73 -12.95 34.84
C ARG A 112 6.16 -12.90 34.30
N GLU A 113 7.09 -12.62 35.21
CA GLU A 113 8.53 -12.87 35.05
C GLU A 113 8.80 -14.07 34.13
N PRO A 114 9.72 -13.97 33.16
CA PRO A 114 9.96 -15.05 32.20
C PRO A 114 10.39 -16.32 32.94
N THR A 115 9.43 -17.22 33.17
CA THR A 115 9.70 -18.55 33.71
C THR A 115 10.42 -19.34 32.63
N ASN A 116 11.71 -19.62 32.85
CA ASN A 116 12.48 -20.54 32.02
C ASN A 116 11.78 -21.91 32.01
N LEU A 117 11.03 -22.21 30.95
CA LEU A 117 10.22 -23.42 30.85
C LEU A 117 11.07 -24.70 30.88
N ARG A 118 12.36 -24.62 30.52
CA ARG A 118 13.34 -25.72 30.63
C ARG A 118 14.73 -25.16 30.93
N PRO A 119 15.50 -25.78 31.84
CA PRO A 119 16.90 -25.42 32.00
C PRO A 119 17.70 -25.75 30.71
N PRO A 120 18.75 -24.98 30.40
CA PRO A 120 19.60 -25.24 29.25
C PRO A 120 20.24 -26.64 29.35
N SER A 121 20.37 -27.32 28.21
CA SER A 121 20.86 -28.69 28.08
C SER A 121 22.30 -28.94 28.57
N LEU A 122 23.00 -27.87 28.98
CA LEU A 122 24.36 -27.89 29.52
C LEU A 122 24.46 -28.55 30.90
N LEU A 123 23.34 -28.84 31.56
CA LEU A 123 23.27 -29.56 32.84
C LEU A 123 22.86 -31.03 32.72
N ARG A 124 22.90 -31.63 31.53
CA ARG A 124 22.78 -33.09 31.41
C ARG A 124 24.11 -33.72 31.83
N PRO A 125 24.19 -34.54 32.91
CA PRO A 125 25.41 -35.28 33.17
C PRO A 125 25.68 -36.18 31.95
N VAL A 126 26.90 -36.10 31.42
CA VAL A 126 27.36 -36.90 30.28
C VAL A 126 27.53 -38.35 30.74
N THR A 127 26.42 -39.03 31.03
CA THR A 127 26.38 -40.45 31.39
C THR A 127 26.76 -41.35 30.21
N ALA A 128 26.86 -40.78 29.00
CA ALA A 128 27.30 -41.47 27.80
C ALA A 128 28.83 -41.69 27.72
N LEU A 129 29.65 -41.00 28.53
CA LEU A 129 31.11 -41.21 28.56
C LEU A 129 31.56 -42.30 29.57
N LEU A 130 30.62 -42.92 30.29
CA LEU A 130 30.90 -43.91 31.35
C LEU A 130 30.94 -45.37 30.87
N ARG A 131 31.36 -45.63 29.62
CA ARG A 131 31.76 -46.99 29.22
C ARG A 131 33.16 -47.01 28.62
N PRO A 132 34.21 -47.07 29.44
CA PRO A 132 35.42 -47.75 29.04
C PRO A 132 35.15 -49.26 29.10
N ALA A 133 35.19 -49.90 27.93
CA ALA A 133 35.28 -51.35 27.81
C ALA A 133 36.53 -51.84 28.57
N MET A 134 36.34 -52.59 29.65
CA MET A 134 37.40 -53.43 30.19
C MET A 134 37.21 -54.85 29.68
N ILE A 135 37.89 -55.13 28.58
CA ILE A 135 38.40 -56.44 28.24
C ILE A 135 39.38 -56.83 29.37
N PHE A 136 39.07 -57.86 30.15
CA PHE A 136 40.04 -58.53 31.01
C PHE A 136 39.89 -60.05 30.87
N MET A 137 40.65 -60.58 29.92
CA MET A 137 41.46 -61.80 30.00
C MET A 137 41.14 -62.81 31.11
N GLY A 138 40.88 -64.08 30.75
CA GLY A 138 41.11 -65.18 31.68
C GLY A 138 40.40 -66.50 31.36
N LEU A 139 41.16 -67.41 30.75
CA LEU A 139 40.99 -68.86 30.67
C LEU A 139 39.92 -69.50 31.59
N MET A 140 39.10 -70.37 31.01
CA MET A 140 38.96 -71.76 31.48
C MET A 140 38.42 -72.63 30.34
N THR A 141 39.35 -73.31 29.67
CA THR A 141 39.10 -74.56 28.95
C THR A 141 38.28 -75.55 29.78
N ILE A 142 37.41 -76.35 29.15
CA ILE A 142 37.44 -77.82 29.23
C ILE A 142 36.44 -78.42 28.21
N LYS A 143 37.02 -79.14 27.24
CA LYS A 143 36.37 -80.15 26.39
C LYS A 143 35.59 -81.16 27.23
N LYS A 144 34.42 -81.62 26.77
CA LYS A 144 34.09 -83.06 26.77
C LYS A 144 33.26 -83.47 25.54
N ARG A 145 33.88 -84.33 24.73
CA ARG A 145 33.25 -85.25 23.76
C ARG A 145 32.52 -86.39 24.49
N LYS A 146 31.37 -86.84 23.97
CA LYS A 146 30.91 -88.24 23.77
C LYS A 146 29.46 -88.19 23.25
N LYS A 147 29.17 -88.46 21.97
CA LYS A 147 29.11 -89.73 21.19
C LYS A 147 28.06 -90.73 21.69
N ARG A 148 27.32 -91.26 20.69
CA ARG A 148 26.49 -92.50 20.61
C ARG A 148 24.99 -92.18 20.71
N ARG A 149 24.13 -92.62 19.79
CA ARG A 149 24.17 -93.72 18.82
C ARG A 149 23.32 -93.37 17.61
#